data_AF-A0A6B3H4M9-F1
#
_entry.id   AF-A0A6B3H4M9-F1
#
_cell.length_a   1.000
_cell.length_b   1.000
_cell.length_c   1.000
_cell.angle_alpha   90.00
_cell.angle_beta   90.00
_cell.angle_gamma   90.00
#
_symmetry.space_group_name_H-M   'P 1'
#
loop_
_entity.id
_entity.type
_entity.pdbx_description
1 polymer ?
#
loop_
_entity_poly.entity_id
_entity_poly.type
_entity_poly.pdbx_seq_one_letter_code
_entity_poly.pdbx_strand_id
1 'polypeptide(L)'
;SAELAAVVGPYDGYARNAEPHQRVMKQHSDANAKAVHIDDLDSPVWAAATEAWQDVIRLGAKNGFRNAQASVIAPTGTIGLAMSCDTTG
;
A
#
# COMPACT_ATOMS: atom_id res chain seq x y z
N SER A 1 6.00 -4.92 -2.31
CA SER A 1 5.68 -6.20 -1.62
C SER A 1 5.49 -7.36 -2.60
N ALA A 2 4.61 -7.23 -3.61
CA ALA A 2 4.37 -8.30 -4.59
C ALA A 2 5.55 -8.59 -5.52
N GLU A 3 6.33 -7.57 -5.89
CA GLU A 3 7.59 -7.76 -6.63
C GLU A 3 8.61 -8.56 -5.83
N LEU A 4 8.75 -8.26 -4.53
CA LEU A 4 9.65 -8.97 -3.64
C LEU A 4 9.21 -10.43 -3.48
N ALA A 5 7.90 -10.68 -3.37
CA ALA A 5 7.36 -12.04 -3.32
C ALA A 5 7.68 -12.86 -4.59
N ALA A 6 7.87 -12.21 -5.75
CA ALA A 6 8.28 -12.89 -6.97
C ALA A 6 9.69 -13.50 -6.87
N VAL A 7 10.55 -12.92 -6.03
CA VAL A 7 11.95 -13.35 -5.87
C VAL A 7 12.11 -14.29 -4.68
N VAL A 8 11.51 -13.96 -3.54
CA VAL A 8 11.76 -14.67 -2.27
C VAL A 8 10.54 -15.42 -1.73
N GLY A 9 9.43 -15.43 -2.48
CA GLY A 9 8.16 -16.04 -2.06
C GLY A 9 7.30 -15.12 -1.17
N PRO A 10 6.00 -15.43 -1.04
CA PRO A 10 5.09 -14.71 -0.16
C PRO A 10 5.34 -15.04 1.32
N TYR A 11 4.70 -14.30 2.24
CA TYR A 11 4.81 -14.60 3.68
C TYR A 11 4.20 -15.96 4.06
N ASP A 12 4.64 -16.51 5.20
CA ASP A 12 4.15 -17.77 5.74
C ASP A 12 2.66 -17.73 6.01
N GLY A 13 1.91 -18.65 5.41
CA GLY A 13 0.45 -18.70 5.52
C GLY A 13 -0.30 -17.82 4.51
N TYR A 14 0.38 -17.15 3.56
CA TYR A 14 -0.29 -16.41 2.49
C TYR A 14 -1.28 -17.29 1.73
N ALA A 15 -0.95 -18.56 1.45
CA ALA A 15 -1.85 -19.48 0.74
C ALA A 15 -3.24 -19.60 1.41
N ARG A 16 -3.31 -19.58 2.74
CA ARG A 16 -4.58 -19.61 3.50
C ARG A 16 -5.30 -18.27 3.48
N ASN A 17 -4.56 -17.18 3.32
CA ASN A 17 -5.07 -15.81 3.36
C ASN A 17 -5.11 -15.14 1.97
N ALA A 18 -4.89 -15.88 0.88
CA ALA A 18 -4.66 -15.30 -0.44
C ALA A 18 -5.89 -14.54 -0.93
N GLU A 19 -7.06 -15.17 -0.85
CA GLU A 19 -8.33 -14.56 -1.24
C GLU A 19 -8.67 -13.31 -0.41
N PRO A 20 -8.73 -13.36 0.95
CA PRO A 20 -9.01 -12.16 1.73
C PRO A 20 -7.95 -11.07 1.55
N HIS A 21 -6.66 -11.40 1.42
CA HIS A 21 -5.61 -10.39 1.18
C HIS A 21 -5.80 -9.70 -0.17
N GLN A 22 -6.03 -10.46 -1.25
CA GLN A 22 -6.30 -9.89 -2.58
C GLN A 22 -7.58 -9.03 -2.58
N ARG A 23 -8.60 -9.44 -1.83
CA ARG A 23 -9.83 -8.68 -1.64
C ARG A 23 -9.57 -7.33 -0.95
N VAL A 24 -8.69 -7.27 0.05
CA VAL A 24 -8.29 -6.01 0.70
C VAL A 24 -7.55 -5.10 -0.29
N MET A 25 -6.62 -5.65 -1.06
CA MET A 25 -5.90 -4.87 -2.07
C MET A 25 -6.85 -4.33 -3.14
N LYS A 26 -7.85 -5.12 -3.55
CA LYS A 26 -8.90 -4.65 -4.47
C LYS A 26 -9.73 -3.52 -3.86
N GLN A 27 -10.11 -3.61 -2.59
CA GLN A 27 -10.83 -2.52 -1.92
C GLN A 27 -10.04 -1.22 -1.91
N HIS A 28 -8.73 -1.26 -1.71
CA HIS A 28 -7.89 -0.06 -1.81
C HIS A 28 -7.84 0.51 -3.23
N SER A 29 -7.67 -0.35 -4.24
CA SER A 29 -7.72 0.07 -5.65
C SER A 29 -9.08 0.68 -6.02
N ASP A 30 -10.18 0.09 -5.56
CA ASP A 30 -11.54 0.57 -5.81
C ASP A 30 -11.80 1.89 -5.05
N ALA A 31 -11.23 2.07 -3.86
CA ALA A 31 -11.30 3.32 -3.11
C ALA A 31 -10.53 4.45 -3.80
N ASN A 32 -9.32 4.16 -4.33
CA ASN A 32 -8.56 5.11 -5.14
C ASN A 32 -9.37 5.60 -6.36
N ALA A 33 -10.10 4.71 -7.02
CA ALA A 33 -10.93 5.07 -8.18
C ALA A 33 -12.15 5.95 -7.84
N LYS A 34 -12.60 5.96 -6.58
CA LYS A 34 -13.78 6.72 -6.12
C LYS A 34 -13.43 7.96 -5.32
N ALA A 35 -12.18 8.09 -4.89
CA ALA A 35 -11.79 9.21 -4.05
C ALA A 35 -11.82 10.52 -4.85
N VAL A 36 -12.14 11.60 -4.15
CA VAL A 36 -12.46 12.90 -4.76
C VAL A 36 -11.19 13.75 -4.81
N HIS A 37 -10.89 14.32 -5.96
CA HIS A 37 -9.82 15.30 -6.12
C HIS A 37 -10.18 16.58 -5.37
N ILE A 38 -9.27 17.05 -4.52
CA ILE A 38 -9.44 18.32 -3.79
C ILE A 38 -8.87 19.49 -4.59
N ASP A 39 -7.79 19.26 -5.34
CA ASP A 39 -7.12 20.24 -6.21
C ASP A 39 -6.58 19.54 -7.48
N ASP A 40 -6.48 20.30 -8.58
CA ASP A 40 -5.87 19.87 -9.84
C ASP A 40 -4.37 19.61 -9.69
N LEU A 41 -3.71 20.25 -8.70
CA LEU A 41 -2.29 20.05 -8.39
C LEU A 41 -1.94 18.58 -8.07
N ASP A 42 -2.92 17.82 -7.58
CA ASP A 42 -2.75 16.41 -7.18
C ASP A 42 -2.81 15.42 -8.34
N SER A 43 -3.19 15.88 -9.54
CA SER A 43 -3.44 15.02 -10.71
C SER A 43 -2.28 14.08 -11.06
N PRO A 44 -1.01 14.52 -11.09
CA PRO A 44 0.11 13.62 -11.42
C PRO A 44 0.32 12.53 -10.35
N VAL A 45 0.17 12.90 -9.07
CA VAL A 45 0.28 11.96 -7.95
C VAL A 45 -0.83 10.93 -8.01
N TRP A 46 -2.04 11.37 -8.35
CA TRP A 46 -3.20 10.49 -8.46
C TRP A 46 -3.08 9.49 -9.61
N ALA A 47 -2.56 9.94 -10.76
CA ALA A 47 -2.29 9.07 -11.89
C ALA A 47 -1.27 7.97 -11.51
N ALA A 48 -0.18 8.36 -10.85
CA ALA A 48 0.83 7.42 -10.35
C ALA A 48 0.27 6.47 -9.29
N ALA A 49 -0.58 6.94 -8.38
CA ALA A 49 -1.23 6.10 -7.38
C ALA A 49 -2.18 5.08 -8.05
N THR A 50 -2.90 5.49 -9.08
CA THR A 50 -3.80 4.63 -9.84
C THR A 50 -3.04 3.52 -10.56
N GLU A 51 -1.94 3.86 -11.24
CA GLU A 51 -1.05 2.88 -11.88
C GLU A 51 -0.46 1.91 -10.85
N ALA A 52 0.03 2.43 -9.72
CA ALA A 52 0.57 1.60 -8.64
C ALA A 52 -0.47 0.61 -8.09
N TRP A 53 -1.74 1.01 -7.93
CA TRP A 53 -2.81 0.11 -7.49
C TRP A 53 -3.13 -0.97 -8.52
N GLN A 54 -3.14 -0.62 -9.81
CA GLN A 54 -3.31 -1.61 -10.88
C GLN A 54 -2.20 -2.67 -10.85
N ASP A 55 -0.96 -2.22 -10.63
CA ASP A 55 0.19 -3.11 -10.49
C ASP A 55 0.14 -3.97 -9.23
N VAL A 56 -0.34 -3.43 -8.10
CA VAL A 56 -0.57 -4.21 -6.88
C VAL A 56 -1.53 -5.37 -7.14
N ILE A 57 -2.63 -5.15 -7.87
CA ILE A 57 -3.58 -6.21 -8.21
C ILE A 57 -2.96 -7.23 -9.18
N ARG A 58 -2.35 -6.73 -10.26
CA ARG A 58 -1.75 -7.57 -11.31
C ARG A 58 -0.62 -8.45 -10.77
N LEU A 59 0.33 -7.86 -10.05
CA LEU A 59 1.48 -8.56 -9.50
C LEU A 59 1.11 -9.39 -8.27
N GLY A 60 0.20 -8.89 -7.42
CA GLY A 60 -0.27 -9.60 -6.23
C GLY A 60 -1.03 -10.88 -6.55
N ALA A 61 -1.84 -10.88 -7.62
CA ALA A 61 -2.52 -12.08 -8.11
C ALA A 61 -1.53 -13.15 -8.61
N LYS A 62 -0.44 -12.73 -9.24
CA LYS A 62 0.58 -13.64 -9.80
C LYS A 62 1.55 -14.18 -8.74
N ASN A 63 2.07 -13.30 -7.90
CA ASN A 63 3.24 -13.58 -7.05
C ASN A 63 2.89 -13.71 -5.57
N GLY A 64 1.70 -13.27 -5.17
CA GLY A 64 1.36 -13.06 -3.77
C GLY A 64 2.05 -11.84 -3.15
N PHE A 65 2.09 -11.78 -1.82
CA PHE A 65 2.64 -10.66 -1.07
C PHE A 65 3.67 -11.13 -0.06
N ARG A 66 4.78 -10.41 0.07
CA ARG A 66 5.85 -10.76 1.02
C ARG A 66 5.54 -10.31 2.45
N ASN A 67 4.76 -9.27 2.61
CA ASN A 67 4.40 -8.68 3.90
C ASN A 67 2.91 -8.90 4.18
N ALA A 68 2.59 -9.40 5.38
CA ALA A 68 1.20 -9.55 5.82
C ALA A 68 0.56 -8.20 6.23
N GLN A 69 1.38 -7.21 6.62
CA GLN A 69 0.98 -5.84 6.93
C GLN A 69 1.93 -4.88 6.20
N ALA A 70 1.37 -3.89 5.49
CA ALA A 70 2.16 -2.96 4.67
C ALA A 70 2.67 -1.74 5.45
N SER A 71 1.88 -1.22 6.39
CA SER A 71 2.21 0.00 7.14
C SER A 71 1.76 -0.06 8.60
N VAL A 72 2.58 0.49 9.48
CA VAL A 72 2.25 0.79 10.88
C VAL A 72 2.69 2.21 11.15
N ILE A 73 1.80 3.03 11.72
CA ILE A 73 2.14 4.39 12.15
C ILE A 73 2.42 4.32 13.64
N ALA A 74 3.71 4.22 13.98
CA ALA A 74 4.16 4.21 15.36
C ALA A 74 4.29 5.66 15.90
N PRO A 75 4.12 5.89 17.21
CA PRO A 75 4.42 7.19 17.81
C PRO A 75 5.92 7.50 17.67
N THR A 76 6.25 8.58 16.96
CA THR A 76 7.62 8.97 16.61
C THR A 76 8.24 9.95 17.62
N GLY A 77 8.24 9.63 18.92
CA GLY A 77 8.65 10.52 20.04
C GLY A 77 9.85 11.46 19.78
N THR A 78 11.08 11.09 20.19
CA THR A 78 12.25 11.97 20.04
C THR A 78 12.73 12.09 18.58
N ILE A 79 12.41 11.12 17.73
CA ILE A 79 12.78 11.16 16.30
C ILE A 79 12.00 12.25 15.56
N GLY A 80 10.76 12.54 15.95
CA GLY A 80 9.96 13.63 15.37
C GLY A 80 10.64 15.00 15.52
N LEU A 81 11.32 15.25 16.65
CA LEU A 81 12.10 16.47 16.87
C LEU A 81 13.27 16.60 15.89
N ALA A 82 13.99 15.51 15.64
CA ALA A 82 15.13 15.49 14.72
C ALA A 82 14.71 15.61 13.25
N MET A 83 13.51 15.10 12.91
CA MET A 83 12.95 15.21 11.57
C MET A 83 12.27 16.56 11.31
N SER A 84 12.21 17.45 12.32
CA SER A 84 11.41 18.68 12.29
C SER A 84 9.97 18.40 11.84
N CYS A 85 9.42 17.24 12.21
CA CYS A 85 8.04 16.91 11.97
C CYS A 85 7.18 17.79 12.86
N ASP A 86 6.21 18.48 12.26
CA ASP A 86 5.26 19.30 12.99
C ASP A 86 4.40 18.37 13.86
N THR A 87 4.65 18.40 15.16
CA THR A 87 3.81 17.72 16.14
C THR A 87 2.75 18.72 16.57
N THR A 88 1.48 18.31 16.61
CA THR A 88 0.40 19.10 17.21
C THR A 88 0.61 19.17 18.73
N GLY A 89 1.60 19.94 19.16
CA GLY A 89 1.84 20.30 20.56
C GLY A 89 0.86 21.36 21.01
#